data_AF-A0A3C0CQZ7-F1
#
_entry.id   AF-A0A3C0CQZ7-F1
#
_cell.length_a   1.000
_cell.length_b   1.000
_cell.length_c   1.000
_cell.angle_alpha   90.00
_cell.angle_beta   90.00
_cell.angle_gamma   90.00
#
_symmetry.space_group_name_H-M   'P 1'
#
loop_
_entity.id
_entity.type
_entity.pdbx_description
1 polymer ?
#
loop_
_entity_poly.entity_id
_entity_poly.type
_entity_poly.pdbx_seq_one_letter_code
_entity_poly.pdbx_strand_id
1 'polypeptide(L)' 'GVIDTIAWEGYREGVDDIRYLTKLQQLIATAQASGDLALIDIANQATAYLDTIDADRDDLDAVRAKMIDYIIKLN' A
#
# COMPACT_ATOMS: atom_id res chain seq x y z
N GLY A 1 30.81 7.55 18.17
CA GLY A 1 29.45 7.96 18.59
C GLY A 1 28.49 7.12 17.80
N VAL A 2 27.65 6.34 18.48
CA VAL A 2 26.59 5.54 17.85
C VAL A 2 25.49 6.54 17.50
N ILE A 3 25.46 6.98 16.24
CA ILE A 3 24.34 7.76 15.72
C ILE A 3 23.21 6.78 15.42
N ASP A 4 22.13 6.89 16.19
CA ASP A 4 20.74 6.68 15.81
C ASP A 4 20.42 5.53 14.85
N THR A 5 20.57 4.28 15.32
CA THR A 5 20.11 3.10 14.55
C THR A 5 18.58 2.99 14.57
N ILE A 6 17.92 3.38 15.66
CA ILE A 6 16.46 3.20 15.85
C ILE A 6 15.64 4.23 15.05
N ALA A 7 16.03 5.50 15.04
CA ALA A 7 15.29 6.54 14.32
C ALA A 7 15.41 6.39 12.79
N TRP A 8 16.55 5.88 12.32
CA TRP A 8 16.81 5.70 10.89
C TRP A 8 16.03 4.53 10.29
N GLU A 9 15.84 3.45 11.05
CA GLU A 9 15.04 2.28 10.62
C GLU A 9 13.55 2.64 10.52
N GLY A 10 12.98 3.32 11.52
CA GLY A 10 11.59 3.79 11.47
C GLY A 10 11.31 4.83 10.36
N TYR A 11 12.30 5.69 10.04
CA TYR A 11 12.18 6.62 8.90
C TYR A 11 12.13 5.89 7.56
N ARG A 12 12.97 4.88 7.36
CA ARG A 12 12.98 4.09 6.11
C ARG A 12 11.71 3.28 5.93
N GLU A 13 11.21 2.70 7.01
CA GLU A 13 9.98 1.92 7.00
C GLU A 13 8.78 2.76 6.55
N GLY A 14 8.58 3.93 7.16
CA GLY A 14 7.51 4.85 6.75
C GLY A 14 7.64 5.35 5.30
N VAL A 15 8.87 5.57 4.80
CA VAL A 15 9.09 5.94 3.39
C VAL A 15 8.72 4.81 2.43
N ASP A 16 8.99 3.56 2.79
CA ASP A 16 8.64 2.41 1.98
C ASP A 16 7.12 2.21 1.91
N ASP A 17 6.40 2.40 3.02
CA ASP A 17 4.94 2.31 3.06
C ASP A 17 4.26 3.36 2.17
N ILE A 18 4.77 4.60 2.18
CA ILE A 18 4.29 5.66 1.27
C ILE A 18 4.50 5.27 -0.19
N ARG A 19 5.62 4.61 -0.52
CA ARG A 19 5.91 4.18 -1.90
C ARG A 19 4.90 3.11 -2.35
N TYR A 20 4.63 2.11 -1.53
CA TYR A 20 3.65 1.06 -1.85
C TYR A 20 2.24 1.63 -1.95
N LEU A 21 1.84 2.51 -1.02
CA LEU A 21 0.55 3.20 -1.07
C LEU A 21 0.39 3.99 -2.37
N THR A 22 1.38 4.81 -2.72
CA THR A 22 1.36 5.62 -3.95
C THR A 22 1.24 4.75 -5.19
N LYS A 23 2.02 3.67 -5.26
CA LYS A 23 1.97 2.74 -6.39
C LYS A 23 0.62 2.04 -6.50
N LEU A 24 0.05 1.60 -5.38
CA LEU A 24 -1.27 0.98 -5.35
C LEU A 24 -2.35 1.95 -5.82
N GLN A 25 -2.34 3.19 -5.35
CA GLN A 25 -3.30 4.23 -5.78
C GLN A 25 -3.23 4.48 -7.31
N GLN A 26 -2.03 4.51 -7.90
CA GLN A 26 -1.87 4.66 -9.35
C GLN A 26 -2.44 3.48 -10.14
N LEU A 27 -2.25 2.26 -9.63
CA LEU A 27 -2.78 1.05 -10.25
C LEU A 27 -4.31 0.98 -10.13
N ILE A 28 -4.87 1.33 -8.97
CA ILE A 28 -6.32 1.47 -8.77
C ILE A 28 -6.91 2.41 -9.81
N ALA A 29 -6.35 3.61 -9.96
CA ALA A 29 -6.85 4.59 -10.93
C ALA A 29 -6.77 4.08 -12.39
N THR A 30 -5.70 3.36 -12.71
CA THR A 30 -5.52 2.75 -14.05
C THR A 30 -6.54 1.64 -14.30
N ALA A 31 -6.74 0.76 -13.32
CA ALA A 31 -7.71 -0.33 -13.39
C ALA A 31 -9.14 0.20 -13.51
N GLN A 32 -9.50 1.24 -12.75
CA GLN A 32 -10.80 1.91 -12.85
C GLN A 32 -11.06 2.50 -14.25
N ALA A 33 -10.02 2.96 -14.94
CA ALA A 33 -10.12 3.49 -16.29
C ALA A 33 -10.04 2.42 -17.41
N SER A 34 -9.71 1.17 -17.08
CA SER A 34 -9.41 0.12 -18.07
C SER A 34 -10.64 -0.43 -18.81
N GLY A 35 -11.83 -0.36 -18.20
CA GLY A 35 -13.04 -1.01 -18.69
C GLY A 35 -13.08 -2.53 -18.46
N ASP A 36 -12.03 -3.12 -17.87
CA ASP A 36 -12.00 -4.53 -17.46
C ASP A 36 -12.70 -4.68 -16.11
N LEU A 37 -13.85 -5.35 -16.10
CA LEU A 37 -14.68 -5.56 -14.91
C LEU A 37 -13.94 -6.30 -13.79
N ALA A 38 -13.03 -7.22 -14.11
CA ALA A 38 -12.27 -7.96 -13.11
C ALA A 38 -11.24 -7.05 -12.43
N LEU A 39 -10.52 -6.24 -13.20
CA LEU A 39 -9.58 -5.26 -12.64
C LEU A 39 -10.29 -4.17 -11.84
N ILE A 40 -11.47 -3.72 -12.29
CA ILE A 40 -12.30 -2.76 -11.56
C ILE A 40 -12.75 -3.33 -10.21
N ASP A 41 -13.16 -4.60 -10.15
CA ASP A 41 -13.55 -5.24 -8.89
C ASP A 41 -12.37 -5.32 -7.91
N ILE A 42 -11.19 -5.73 -8.38
CA ILE A 42 -9.97 -5.76 -7.56
C ILE A 42 -9.61 -4.35 -7.07
N ALA A 43 -9.74 -3.33 -7.93
CA ALA A 43 -9.48 -1.94 -7.57
C ALA A 43 -10.42 -1.46 -6.46
N ASN A 44 -11.70 -1.81 -6.52
CA ASN A 44 -12.67 -1.48 -5.48
C ASN A 44 -12.35 -2.17 -4.14
N GLN A 45 -11.96 -3.44 -4.17
CA GLN A 45 -11.52 -4.16 -2.97
C GLN A 45 -10.26 -3.53 -2.36
N ALA A 46 -9.31 -3.12 -3.20
CA ALA A 46 -8.10 -2.43 -2.77
C ALA A 46 -8.41 -1.07 -2.14
N THR A 47 -9.29 -0.26 -2.74
CA THR A 47 -9.76 1.02 -2.16
C THR A 47 -10.42 0.80 -0.81
N ALA A 48 -11.37 -0.14 -0.72
CA ALA A 48 -12.05 -0.43 0.54
C ALA A 48 -11.08 -0.89 1.63
N TYR A 49 -10.03 -1.64 1.28
CA TYR A 49 -8.97 -2.00 2.22
C TYR A 49 -8.17 -0.78 2.69
N LEU A 50 -7.76 0.11 1.77
CA LEU A 50 -7.02 1.33 2.14
C LEU A 50 -7.82 2.21 3.11
N ASP A 51 -9.14 2.29 2.95
CA ASP A 51 -10.03 3.03 3.85
C ASP A 51 -10.13 2.44 5.28
N THR A 52 -9.64 1.21 5.48
CA THR A 52 -9.64 0.54 6.80
C THR A 52 -8.33 0.68 7.57
N ILE A 53 -7.27 1.17 6.93
CA ILE A 53 -5.93 1.23 7.56
C ILE A 53 -5.89 2.32 8.63
N ASP A 54 -5.45 1.93 9.82
CA ASP A 54 -5.10 2.84 10.92
C ASP A 54 -3.63 2.63 11.29
N ALA A 55 -2.76 3.56 10.85
CA ALA A 55 -1.31 3.45 11.02
C ALA A 55 -0.85 3.45 12.49
N ASP A 56 -1.68 3.90 13.43
CA ASP A 56 -1.35 3.89 14.86
C ASP A 56 -1.72 2.58 15.54
N ARG A 57 -2.58 1.76 14.91
CA ARG A 57 -3.17 0.55 15.50
C ARG A 57 -2.81 -0.73 14.75
N ASP A 58 -2.58 -0.62 13.45
CA ASP A 58 -2.32 -1.75 12.57
C ASP A 58 -0.84 -2.13 12.53
N ASP A 59 -0.60 -3.41 12.23
CA ASP A 59 0.75 -3.91 11.95
C ASP A 59 1.19 -3.45 10.55
N LEU A 60 2.16 -2.53 10.49
CA LEU A 60 2.65 -1.94 9.24
C LEU A 60 3.26 -2.98 8.29
N ASP A 61 3.87 -4.06 8.80
CA ASP A 61 4.38 -5.14 7.96
C ASP A 61 3.23 -5.90 7.28
N ALA A 62 2.15 -6.17 8.02
CA ALA A 62 0.95 -6.80 7.48
C ALA A 62 0.26 -5.88 6.46
N VAL A 63 0.19 -4.58 6.75
CA VAL A 63 -0.36 -3.57 5.83
C VAL A 63 0.42 -3.52 4.53
N ARG A 64 1.75 -3.48 4.62
CA ARG A 64 2.65 -3.51 3.45
C ARG A 64 2.49 -4.77 2.63
N ALA A 65 2.46 -5.93 3.27
CA ALA A 65 2.24 -7.21 2.58
C ALA A 65 0.91 -7.23 1.83
N LYS A 66 -0.15 -6.67 2.42
CA LYS A 66 -1.47 -6.59 1.79
C LYS A 66 -1.50 -5.61 0.62
N MET A 67 -0.83 -4.46 0.73
CA MET A 67 -0.66 -3.54 -0.40
C MET A 67 0.09 -4.20 -1.56
N ILE A 68 1.15 -4.96 -1.29
CA ILE A 68 1.91 -5.70 -2.31
C ILE A 68 1.03 -6.74 -3.01
N ASP A 69 0.21 -7.49 -2.26
CA ASP A 69 -0.74 -8.45 -2.82
C ASP A 69 -1.69 -7.79 -3.83
N TYR A 70 -2.26 -6.62 -3.49
CA TYR A 70 -3.10 -5.87 -4.43
C TYR A 70 -2.33 -5.32 -5.62
N ILE A 71 -1.10 -4.83 -5.43
CA ILE A 71 -0.24 -4.36 -6.53
C ILE A 71 0.02 -5.50 -7.53
N ILE A 72 0.27 -6.72 -7.05
CA ILE A 72 0.49 -7.89 -7.92
C ILE A 72 -0.78 -8.25 -8.68
N LYS A 73 -1.96 -8.16 -8.05
CA LYS A 73 -3.26 -8.46 -8.67
C LYS A 73 -3.70 -7.44 -9.73
N LEU A 74 -3.20 -6.21 -9.65
CA LEU A 74 -3.54 -5.10 -10.55
C LEU A 74 -2.52 -4.89 -11.67
N ASN A 75 -1.40 -5.62 -11.66
CA ASN A 75 -0.40 -5.64 -12.75
C ASN A 75 -0.75 -6.73 -13.78
#